data_AF-A0AAV8Z921-F1
#
_entry.id   AF-A0AAV8Z921-F1
#
_cell.length_a   1.000
_cell.length_b   1.000
_cell.length_c   1.000
_cell.angle_alpha   90.00
_cell.angle_beta   90.00
_cell.angle_gamma   90.00
#
_symmetry.space_group_name_H-M   'P 1'
#
loop_
_entity.id
_entity.type
_entity.pdbx_description
1 polymer ?
#
loop_
_entity_poly.entity_id
_entity_poly.type
_entity_poly.pdbx_seq_one_letter_code
_entity_poly.pdbx_strand_id
1 'polypeptide(L)'
;MSEPYQKRFVYPTENSPNYDNDKWAIPLTSTSQGVKNFEGFLNVFLRPDQDLSYSGESNTWIMFNLKGGSFYRVNYEEQLWKRIISSLKSAERTEIHVLNRARLVDDIFNIARIGDVSYALAFELADFLVDETEYYPWYSALNAFTYIIGKLEDDEVETNLEVSIHVVLCIARNIYFQRNKNLLFKICRNYIFS
;
A
#
# COMPACT_ATOMS: atom_id res chain seq x y z
N MET A 1 12.34 -3.72 17.65
CA MET A 1 11.73 -2.65 16.84
C MET A 1 12.80 -1.60 16.68
N SER A 2 13.07 -1.22 15.44
CA SER A 2 13.84 -0.05 15.07
C SER A 2 13.09 1.21 15.46
N GLU A 3 13.84 2.25 15.83
CA GLU A 3 13.26 3.56 16.11
C GLU A 3 12.63 4.12 14.83
N PRO A 4 11.40 4.67 14.88
CA PRO A 4 10.78 5.27 13.72
C PRO A 4 11.59 6.49 13.24
N TYR A 5 11.77 6.60 11.92
CA TYR A 5 12.56 7.65 11.30
C TYR A 5 11.89 8.16 10.02
N GLN A 6 12.32 9.35 9.57
CA GLN A 6 11.95 9.89 8.27
C GLN A 6 13.15 9.84 7.32
N LYS A 7 12.86 9.54 6.04
CA LYS A 7 13.82 9.64 4.93
C LYS A 7 13.12 10.15 3.68
N ARG A 8 13.88 10.76 2.77
CA ARG A 8 13.37 11.17 1.46
C ARG A 8 12.99 9.92 0.65
N PHE A 9 11.77 9.89 0.13
CA PHE A 9 11.36 8.88 -0.85
C PHE A 9 11.75 9.34 -2.27
N VAL A 10 12.62 8.59 -2.94
CA VAL A 10 13.09 8.87 -4.30
C VAL A 10 13.17 7.56 -5.07
N TYR A 11 12.71 7.53 -6.32
CA TYR A 11 12.96 6.38 -7.19
C TYR A 11 14.44 6.38 -7.61
N PRO A 12 15.16 5.25 -7.45
CA PRO A 12 16.56 5.17 -7.82
C PRO A 12 16.77 5.58 -9.28
N THR A 13 17.74 6.46 -9.49
CA THR A 13 18.32 6.81 -10.79
C THR A 13 19.84 6.73 -10.65
N GLU A 14 20.55 6.49 -11.76
CA GLU A 14 22.02 6.35 -11.75
C GLU A 14 22.76 7.52 -11.08
N ASN A 15 22.12 8.71 -11.02
CA ASN A 15 22.68 9.93 -10.44
C ASN A 15 21.93 10.43 -9.20
N SER A 16 21.23 9.56 -8.47
CA SER A 16 20.48 9.99 -7.28
C SER A 16 21.43 10.57 -6.21
N PRO A 17 21.32 11.88 -5.88
CA PRO A 17 22.10 12.46 -4.79
C PRO A 17 21.75 11.78 -3.46
N ASN A 18 22.70 11.76 -2.53
CA ASN A 18 22.38 11.39 -1.15
C ASN A 18 21.54 12.53 -0.51
N TYR A 19 20.33 12.19 -0.07
CA TYR A 19 19.37 13.10 0.55
C TYR A 19 19.11 12.79 2.04
N ASP A 20 20.01 12.07 2.70
CA ASP A 20 19.79 11.53 4.06
C ASP A 20 19.58 12.61 5.13
N ASN A 21 19.97 13.86 4.85
CA ASN A 21 19.86 14.98 5.77
C ASN A 21 18.55 15.78 5.66
N ASP A 22 17.70 15.48 4.67
CA ASP A 22 16.45 16.22 4.52
C ASP A 22 15.41 15.78 5.56
N LYS A 23 14.86 16.77 6.26
CA LYS A 23 13.87 16.56 7.32
C LYS A 23 12.69 17.50 7.12
N TRP A 24 11.48 16.98 7.34
CA TRP A 24 10.23 17.70 7.21
C TRP A 24 9.46 17.74 8.54
N ALA A 25 8.65 18.77 8.71
CA ALA A 25 7.60 18.78 9.72
C ALA A 25 6.42 17.95 9.18
N ILE A 26 6.16 16.78 9.78
CA ILE A 26 5.19 15.82 9.26
C ILE A 26 3.90 15.85 10.09
N PRO A 27 2.75 16.20 9.48
CA PRO A 27 1.44 16.04 10.11
C PRO A 27 1.12 14.55 10.34
N LEU A 28 1.18 14.08 11.58
CA LEU A 28 0.90 12.69 11.92
C LEU A 28 -0.57 12.52 12.30
N THR A 29 -1.22 11.59 11.60
CA THR A 29 -2.51 10.98 11.98
C THR A 29 -2.28 9.49 12.12
N SER A 30 -2.91 8.86 13.12
CA SER A 30 -2.76 7.42 13.31
C SER A 30 -3.98 6.78 13.95
N THR A 31 -4.11 5.47 13.75
CA THR A 31 -5.12 4.63 14.40
C THR A 31 -4.56 3.23 14.61
N SER A 32 -5.09 2.48 15.56
CA SER A 32 -4.65 1.12 15.87
C SER A 32 -5.77 0.11 15.69
N GLN A 33 -5.42 -1.18 15.69
CA GLN A 33 -6.39 -2.27 15.58
C GLN A 33 -7.46 -2.26 16.69
N GLY A 34 -7.13 -1.79 17.90
CA GLY A 34 -8.12 -1.68 18.98
C GLY A 34 -9.07 -0.49 18.84
N VAL A 35 -8.62 0.59 18.17
CA VAL A 35 -9.38 1.84 18.05
C VAL A 35 -10.17 1.93 16.74
N LYS A 36 -9.54 1.57 15.61
CA LYS A 36 -10.13 1.56 14.25
C LYS A 36 -10.89 2.85 13.87
N ASN A 37 -10.52 3.98 14.45
CA ASN A 37 -11.08 5.28 14.10
C ASN A 37 -10.23 5.93 12.99
N PHE A 38 -10.79 6.01 11.79
CA PHE A 38 -10.15 6.61 10.62
C PHE A 38 -10.54 8.07 10.38
N GLU A 39 -11.45 8.62 11.19
CA GLU A 39 -11.83 10.05 11.17
C GLU A 39 -10.90 10.92 12.03
N GLY A 40 -9.80 10.34 12.52
CA GLY A 40 -8.87 11.02 13.42
C GLY A 40 -8.33 12.32 12.82
N PHE A 41 -8.41 13.38 13.61
CA PHE A 41 -7.80 14.67 13.29
C PHE A 41 -6.32 14.68 13.66
N LEU A 42 -5.60 15.63 13.08
CA LEU A 42 -4.19 15.86 13.38
C LEU A 42 -4.00 16.21 14.85
N ASN A 43 -3.22 15.38 15.55
CA ASN A 43 -2.93 15.59 16.97
C ASN A 43 -1.44 15.86 17.22
N VAL A 44 -0.56 15.50 16.28
CA VAL A 44 0.89 15.60 16.45
C VAL A 44 1.55 16.03 15.14
N PHE A 45 2.48 16.98 15.23
CA PHE A 45 3.45 17.25 14.16
C PHE A 45 4.78 16.64 14.57
N LEU A 46 5.31 15.71 13.78
CA LEU A 46 6.69 15.25 13.93
C LEU A 46 7.61 16.36 13.46
N ARG A 47 8.41 16.91 14.36
CA ARG A 47 9.37 17.96 13.99
C ARG A 47 10.60 17.36 13.30
N PRO A 48 11.31 18.13 12.46
CA PRO A 48 12.53 17.69 11.78
C PRO A 48 13.60 17.06 12.69
N ASP A 49 13.71 17.57 13.91
CA ASP A 49 14.70 17.25 14.95
C ASP A 49 14.16 16.29 16.03
N GLN A 50 12.93 15.81 15.87
CA GLN A 50 12.27 14.97 16.86
C GLN A 50 12.26 13.51 16.42
N ASP A 51 12.71 12.63 17.31
CA ASP A 51 12.51 11.20 17.18
C ASP A 51 11.07 10.83 17.58
N LEU A 52 10.45 9.95 16.81
CA LEU A 52 9.09 9.49 17.08
C LEU A 52 9.15 8.28 18.03
N SER A 53 8.92 8.49 19.33
CA SER A 53 8.73 7.37 20.24
C SER A 53 7.34 6.78 20.09
N TYR A 54 7.23 5.51 19.70
CA TYR A 54 5.95 4.79 19.68
C TYR A 54 6.03 3.51 20.51
N SER A 55 5.25 3.46 21.58
CA SER A 55 5.01 2.26 22.38
C SER A 55 3.66 1.64 21.97
N GLY A 56 3.67 0.85 20.91
CA GLY A 56 2.48 0.11 20.50
C GLY A 56 2.18 -1.09 21.40
N GLU A 57 0.92 -1.52 21.40
CA GLU A 57 0.56 -2.80 21.99
C GLU A 57 1.25 -3.95 21.24
N SER A 58 1.74 -4.95 21.99
CA SER A 58 2.27 -6.17 21.39
C SER A 58 1.18 -6.87 20.57
N ASN A 59 1.53 -7.36 19.38
CA ASN A 59 0.66 -8.12 18.48
C ASN A 59 -0.51 -7.40 17.79
N THR A 60 -0.62 -6.08 17.88
CA THR A 60 -1.60 -5.31 17.07
C THR A 60 -0.91 -4.52 15.96
N TRP A 61 -1.69 -4.05 14.99
CA TRP A 61 -1.21 -3.07 14.02
C TRP A 61 -1.54 -1.63 14.40
N ILE A 62 -0.70 -0.72 13.93
CA ILE A 62 -0.93 0.73 13.87
C ILE A 62 -0.83 1.16 12.41
N MET A 63 -1.65 2.12 12.01
CA MET A 63 -1.59 2.76 10.70
C MET A 63 -1.39 4.26 10.89
N PHE A 64 -0.47 4.82 10.12
CA PHE A 64 -0.29 6.27 9.99
C PHE A 64 -0.90 6.78 8.69
N ASN A 65 -0.96 8.12 8.55
CA ASN A 65 -1.49 8.82 7.39
C ASN A 65 -2.93 8.41 7.04
N LEU A 66 -3.84 8.59 8.00
CA LEU A 66 -5.26 8.27 7.83
C LEU A 66 -5.81 8.93 6.56
N LYS A 67 -6.48 8.11 5.75
CA LYS A 67 -7.10 8.43 4.46
C LYS A 67 -6.16 9.04 3.42
N GLY A 68 -4.85 8.97 3.61
CA GLY A 68 -3.88 9.65 2.75
C GLY A 68 -3.98 11.18 2.81
N GLY A 69 -4.43 11.74 3.95
CA GLY A 69 -4.64 13.17 4.12
C GLY A 69 -3.36 14.01 4.14
N SER A 70 -2.19 13.41 4.00
CA SER A 70 -0.89 14.09 4.06
C SER A 70 0.12 13.51 3.07
N PHE A 71 1.08 14.34 2.67
CA PHE A 71 2.00 14.05 1.58
C PHE A 71 3.27 13.31 2.04
N TYR A 72 3.10 12.09 2.56
CA TYR A 72 4.19 11.17 2.89
C TYR A 72 3.77 9.71 2.70
N ARG A 73 4.75 8.82 2.56
CA ARG A 73 4.54 7.37 2.51
C ARG A 73 4.88 6.77 3.87
N VAL A 74 4.17 5.71 4.25
CA VAL A 74 4.45 5.00 5.50
C VAL A 74 5.07 3.65 5.18
N ASN A 75 6.28 3.41 5.71
CA ASN A 75 6.87 2.07 5.71
C ASN A 75 6.79 1.51 7.13
N TYR A 76 6.44 0.22 7.23
CA TYR A 76 6.37 -0.50 8.47
C TYR A 76 7.44 -1.60 8.48
N GLU A 77 7.85 -2.05 9.67
CA GLU A 77 8.63 -3.27 9.77
C GLU A 77 7.82 -4.47 9.25
N GLU A 78 8.50 -5.49 8.74
CA GLU A 78 7.84 -6.66 8.12
C GLU A 78 6.78 -7.31 9.03
N GLN A 79 7.06 -7.41 10.34
CA GLN A 79 6.09 -7.97 11.30
C GLN A 79 4.81 -7.14 11.38
N LEU A 80 4.92 -5.82 11.27
CA LEU A 80 3.78 -4.91 11.33
C LEU A 80 3.01 -4.92 10.00
N TRP A 81 3.72 -4.99 8.87
CA TRP A 81 3.10 -5.29 7.57
C TRP A 81 2.30 -6.60 7.61
N LYS A 82 2.87 -7.68 8.14
CA LYS A 82 2.17 -8.98 8.28
C LYS A 82 0.90 -8.89 9.12
N ARG A 83 0.89 -8.09 10.19
CA ARG A 83 -0.33 -7.84 10.98
C ARG A 83 -1.39 -7.08 10.18
N ILE A 84 -0.97 -6.06 9.42
CA ILE A 84 -1.86 -5.31 8.52
C ILE A 84 -2.46 -6.26 7.48
N ILE A 85 -1.64 -7.09 6.84
CA ILE A 85 -2.05 -8.08 5.84
C ILE A 85 -3.08 -9.05 6.44
N SER A 86 -2.83 -9.55 7.66
CA SER A 86 -3.76 -10.44 8.36
C SER A 86 -5.14 -9.79 8.56
N SER A 87 -5.21 -8.51 8.94
CA SER A 87 -6.50 -7.82 9.06
C SER A 87 -7.16 -7.58 7.70
N LEU A 88 -6.39 -7.22 6.67
CA LEU A 88 -6.91 -7.05 5.31
C LEU A 88 -7.48 -8.35 4.71
N LYS A 89 -6.92 -9.52 5.04
CA LYS A 89 -7.42 -10.84 4.60
C LYS A 89 -8.56 -11.40 5.46
N SER A 90 -9.01 -10.66 6.47
CA SER A 90 -10.04 -11.11 7.41
C SER A 90 -11.35 -10.33 7.23
N ALA A 91 -12.36 -10.66 8.05
CA ALA A 91 -13.58 -9.87 8.13
C ALA A 91 -13.33 -8.40 8.56
N GLU A 92 -12.20 -8.10 9.21
CA GLU A 92 -11.81 -6.74 9.61
C GLU A 92 -11.44 -5.85 8.42
N ARG A 93 -11.30 -6.41 7.20
CA ARG A 93 -10.93 -5.65 5.99
C ARG A 93 -11.79 -4.41 5.81
N THR A 94 -13.10 -4.52 5.95
CA THR A 94 -14.04 -3.42 5.72
C THR A 94 -14.05 -2.40 6.87
N GLU A 95 -13.48 -2.74 8.02
CA GLU A 95 -13.28 -1.82 9.15
C GLU A 95 -12.10 -0.88 8.91
N ILE A 96 -11.11 -1.30 8.10
CA ILE A 96 -10.04 -0.42 7.63
C ILE A 96 -10.63 0.48 6.54
N HIS A 97 -10.57 1.81 6.71
CA HIS A 97 -11.18 2.74 5.75
C HIS A 97 -10.66 2.52 4.31
N VAL A 98 -11.56 2.61 3.32
CA VAL A 98 -11.26 2.33 1.90
C VAL A 98 -10.03 3.08 1.37
N LEU A 99 -9.90 4.36 1.72
CA LEU A 99 -8.73 5.18 1.33
C LEU A 99 -7.43 4.73 2.01
N ASN A 100 -7.49 4.20 3.24
CA ASN A 100 -6.32 3.61 3.88
C ASN A 100 -5.91 2.31 3.19
N ARG A 101 -6.86 1.44 2.83
CA ARG A 101 -6.54 0.22 2.05
C ARG A 101 -5.88 0.56 0.72
N ALA A 102 -6.39 1.57 0.02
CA ALA A 102 -5.78 2.08 -1.21
C ALA A 102 -4.38 2.64 -0.99
N ARG A 103 -4.14 3.35 0.12
CA ARG A 103 -2.83 3.90 0.44
C ARG A 103 -1.83 2.82 0.84
N LEU A 104 -2.25 1.78 1.55
CA LEU A 104 -1.40 0.64 1.90
C LEU A 104 -0.89 -0.08 0.64
N VAL A 105 -1.77 -0.31 -0.34
CA VAL A 105 -1.39 -0.86 -1.65
C VAL A 105 -0.40 0.07 -2.35
N ASP A 106 -0.73 1.36 -2.47
CA ASP A 106 0.15 2.32 -3.15
C ASP A 106 1.53 2.44 -2.49
N ASP A 107 1.58 2.53 -1.16
CA ASP A 107 2.84 2.65 -0.43
C ASP A 107 3.70 1.39 -0.55
N ILE A 108 3.14 0.20 -0.28
CA ILE A 108 3.96 -1.03 -0.25
C ILE A 108 4.60 -1.34 -1.62
N PHE A 109 3.88 -1.12 -2.73
CA PHE A 109 4.41 -1.37 -4.07
C PHE A 109 5.46 -0.34 -4.49
N ASN A 110 5.26 0.94 -4.14
CA ASN A 110 6.25 1.97 -4.43
C ASN A 110 7.50 1.85 -3.54
N ILE A 111 7.35 1.37 -2.30
CA ILE A 111 8.46 1.06 -1.41
C ILE A 111 9.20 -0.20 -1.91
N ALA A 112 8.48 -1.20 -2.40
CA ALA A 112 9.10 -2.38 -3.01
C ALA A 112 9.91 -2.04 -4.26
N ARG A 113 9.41 -1.10 -5.07
CA ARG A 113 10.12 -0.58 -6.25
C ARG A 113 11.49 0.03 -5.95
N ILE A 114 11.69 0.56 -4.75
CA ILE A 114 12.98 1.13 -4.33
C ILE A 114 13.84 0.15 -3.51
N GLY A 115 13.38 -1.10 -3.34
CA GLY A 115 14.12 -2.17 -2.66
C GLY A 115 14.00 -2.19 -1.13
N ASP A 116 13.24 -1.27 -0.54
CA ASP A 116 13.06 -1.17 0.92
C ASP A 116 12.11 -2.23 1.50
N VAL A 117 11.28 -2.82 0.66
CA VAL A 117 10.36 -3.93 0.96
C VAL A 117 10.47 -4.96 -0.17
N SER A 118 10.31 -6.24 0.13
CA SER A 118 10.31 -7.26 -0.94
C SER A 118 9.01 -7.21 -1.74
N TYR A 119 9.10 -7.42 -3.05
CA TYR A 119 7.89 -7.60 -3.87
C TYR A 119 7.04 -8.78 -3.39
N ALA A 120 7.64 -9.82 -2.82
CA ALA A 120 6.91 -10.93 -2.21
C ALA A 120 5.94 -10.45 -1.12
N LEU A 121 6.37 -9.56 -0.22
CA LEU A 121 5.49 -8.99 0.81
C LEU A 121 4.43 -8.05 0.20
N ALA A 122 4.78 -7.30 -0.84
CA ALA A 122 3.83 -6.45 -1.56
C ALA A 122 2.71 -7.26 -2.24
N PHE A 123 3.05 -8.37 -2.88
CA PHE A 123 2.07 -9.29 -3.47
C PHE A 123 1.28 -10.05 -2.40
N GLU A 124 1.91 -10.44 -1.28
CA GLU A 124 1.19 -11.02 -0.13
C GLU A 124 0.13 -10.05 0.42
N LEU A 125 0.40 -8.74 0.40
CA LEU A 125 -0.60 -7.73 0.70
C LEU A 125 -1.70 -7.71 -0.37
N ALA A 126 -1.34 -7.69 -1.66
CA ALA A 126 -2.30 -7.63 -2.75
C ALA A 126 -3.32 -8.78 -2.78
N ASP A 127 -3.01 -9.94 -2.20
CA ASP A 127 -3.94 -11.07 -2.05
C ASP A 127 -5.33 -10.67 -1.49
N PHE A 128 -5.41 -9.66 -0.60
CA PHE A 128 -6.71 -9.26 -0.04
C PHE A 128 -7.69 -8.73 -1.10
N LEU A 129 -7.16 -8.29 -2.26
CA LEU A 129 -7.96 -7.73 -3.34
C LEU A 129 -8.98 -8.75 -3.88
N VAL A 130 -8.75 -10.05 -3.71
CA VAL A 130 -9.70 -11.09 -4.10
C VAL A 130 -11.09 -10.88 -3.48
N ASP A 131 -11.14 -10.34 -2.26
CA ASP A 131 -12.37 -10.05 -1.52
C ASP A 131 -12.72 -8.55 -1.50
N GLU A 132 -11.95 -7.71 -2.21
CA GLU A 132 -12.14 -6.27 -2.23
C GLU A 132 -13.17 -5.83 -3.27
N THR A 133 -14.09 -4.95 -2.89
CA THR A 133 -15.18 -4.49 -3.76
C THR A 133 -15.12 -3.01 -4.06
N GLU A 134 -14.31 -2.25 -3.32
CA GLU A 134 -14.23 -0.81 -3.44
C GLU A 134 -13.25 -0.37 -4.54
N TYR A 135 -13.53 0.77 -5.15
CA TYR A 135 -12.77 1.28 -6.30
C TYR A 135 -11.31 1.64 -5.98
N TYR A 136 -11.07 2.39 -4.91
CA TYR A 136 -9.75 2.99 -4.67
C TYR A 136 -8.62 1.97 -4.45
N PRO A 137 -8.81 0.86 -3.69
CA PRO A 137 -7.76 -0.14 -3.55
C PRO A 137 -7.38 -0.81 -4.87
N TRP A 138 -8.37 -1.13 -5.71
CA TRP A 138 -8.13 -1.65 -7.05
C TRP A 138 -7.42 -0.65 -7.94
N TYR A 139 -7.77 0.63 -7.88
CA TYR A 139 -7.08 1.67 -8.64
C TYR A 139 -5.59 1.74 -8.29
N SER A 140 -5.24 1.75 -7.00
CA SER A 140 -3.83 1.69 -6.56
C SER A 140 -3.13 0.42 -7.05
N ALA A 141 -3.81 -0.74 -6.96
CA ALA A 141 -3.25 -2.01 -7.39
C ALA A 141 -2.98 -2.05 -8.89
N LEU A 142 -3.94 -1.61 -9.71
CA LEU A 142 -3.79 -1.56 -11.16
C LEU A 142 -2.63 -0.65 -11.56
N ASN A 143 -2.46 0.51 -10.93
CA ASN A 143 -1.32 1.38 -11.19
C ASN A 143 0.02 0.69 -10.89
N ALA A 144 0.10 -0.04 -9.77
CA ALA A 144 1.29 -0.80 -9.41
C ALA A 144 1.56 -1.94 -10.41
N PHE A 145 0.52 -2.70 -10.77
CA PHE A 145 0.64 -3.83 -11.69
C PHE A 145 0.99 -3.40 -13.11
N THR A 146 0.40 -2.31 -13.62
CA THR A 146 0.77 -1.74 -14.92
C THR A 146 2.25 -1.38 -14.98
N TYR A 147 2.79 -0.78 -13.91
CA TYR A 147 4.22 -0.50 -13.84
C TYR A 147 5.08 -1.78 -13.88
N ILE A 148 4.70 -2.80 -13.10
CA ILE A 148 5.43 -4.07 -13.03
C ILE A 148 5.38 -4.78 -14.38
N ILE A 149 4.19 -4.89 -15.00
CA ILE A 149 4.03 -5.51 -16.33
C ILE A 149 4.89 -4.79 -17.37
N GLY A 150 4.86 -3.45 -17.41
CA GLY A 150 5.69 -2.69 -18.34
C GLY A 150 7.20 -2.85 -18.11
N LYS A 151 7.63 -3.21 -16.89
CA LYS A 151 9.03 -3.56 -16.61
C LYS A 151 9.39 -4.98 -17.00
N LEU A 152 8.42 -5.88 -16.89
CA LEU A 152 8.54 -7.28 -17.26
C LEU A 152 8.52 -7.51 -18.78
N GLU A 153 7.86 -6.65 -19.56
CA GLU A 153 7.94 -6.68 -21.03
C GLU A 153 9.32 -6.29 -21.57
N ASP A 154 10.09 -5.51 -20.80
CA ASP A 154 11.49 -5.17 -21.13
C ASP A 154 12.46 -6.35 -20.88
N ASP A 155 12.10 -7.32 -20.02
CA ASP A 155 12.95 -8.44 -19.58
C ASP A 155 12.45 -9.81 -20.10
N GLU A 156 13.31 -10.64 -20.69
CA GLU A 156 12.93 -11.87 -21.42
C GLU A 156 12.45 -13.03 -20.48
N VAL A 157 11.14 -13.03 -20.18
CA VAL A 157 10.17 -14.12 -19.91
C VAL A 157 10.60 -15.38 -19.13
N GLU A 158 10.19 -15.44 -17.86
CA GLU A 158 9.53 -16.61 -17.21
C GLU A 158 8.68 -16.15 -15.99
N THR A 159 9.16 -15.13 -15.27
CA THR A 159 8.47 -14.44 -14.15
C THR A 159 7.17 -13.71 -14.54
N ASN A 160 7.00 -13.43 -15.84
CA ASN A 160 5.88 -12.65 -16.38
C ASN A 160 4.54 -13.38 -16.23
N LEU A 161 4.55 -14.71 -16.16
CA LEU A 161 3.32 -15.49 -16.07
C LEU A 161 2.70 -15.42 -14.68
N GLU A 162 3.45 -15.55 -13.59
CA GLU A 162 2.86 -15.64 -12.24
C GLU A 162 2.20 -14.34 -11.81
N VAL A 163 2.86 -13.20 -12.05
CA VAL A 163 2.31 -11.87 -11.77
C VAL A 163 1.08 -11.62 -12.65
N SER A 164 1.17 -11.90 -13.96
CA SER A 164 0.03 -11.70 -14.87
C SER A 164 -1.15 -12.61 -14.52
N ILE A 165 -0.90 -13.86 -14.13
CA ILE A 165 -1.95 -14.79 -13.68
C ILE A 165 -2.59 -14.27 -12.40
N HIS A 166 -1.81 -13.81 -11.42
CA HIS A 166 -2.35 -13.27 -10.18
C HIS A 166 -3.23 -12.04 -10.46
N VAL A 167 -2.75 -11.10 -11.28
CA VAL A 167 -3.51 -9.90 -11.71
C VAL A 167 -4.79 -10.29 -12.43
N VAL A 168 -4.72 -11.21 -13.40
CA VAL A 168 -5.88 -11.67 -14.18
C VAL A 168 -6.88 -12.41 -13.29
N LEU A 169 -6.45 -13.26 -12.36
CA LEU A 169 -7.34 -13.97 -11.43
C LEU A 169 -8.04 -13.00 -10.48
N CYS A 170 -7.30 -12.04 -9.93
CA CYS A 170 -7.80 -10.95 -9.11
C CYS A 170 -8.90 -10.17 -9.85
N ILE A 171 -8.63 -9.73 -11.08
CA ILE A 171 -9.59 -8.97 -11.88
C ILE A 171 -10.79 -9.83 -12.31
N ALA A 172 -10.55 -11.06 -12.78
CA ALA A 172 -11.59 -11.95 -13.31
C ALA A 172 -12.60 -12.35 -12.23
N ARG A 173 -12.15 -12.66 -11.01
CA ARG A 173 -13.06 -12.94 -9.88
C ARG A 173 -13.91 -11.73 -9.50
N ASN A 174 -13.32 -10.54 -9.51
CA ASN A 174 -14.04 -9.31 -9.20
C ASN A 174 -15.10 -8.96 -10.25
N ILE A 175 -14.72 -9.02 -11.53
CA ILE A 175 -15.60 -8.78 -12.68
C ILE A 175 -16.78 -9.75 -12.69
N TYR A 176 -16.53 -11.03 -12.43
CA TYR A 176 -17.57 -12.07 -12.45
C TYR A 176 -18.63 -11.83 -11.35
N PHE A 177 -18.22 -11.33 -10.18
CA PHE A 177 -19.10 -11.10 -9.04
C PHE A 177 -19.85 -9.75 -9.09
N GLN A 178 -19.27 -8.71 -9.71
CA GLN A 178 -19.83 -7.34 -9.77
C GLN A 178 -20.75 -7.08 -10.99
N ARG A 179 -21.36 -8.13 -11.56
CA ARG A 179 -22.10 -8.12 -12.85
C ARG A 179 -23.26 -7.10 -12.92
N ASN A 180 -23.64 -6.46 -11.82
CA ASN A 180 -24.62 -5.38 -11.79
C ASN A 180 -24.11 -4.14 -11.04
N LYS A 181 -23.73 -3.12 -11.82
CA LYS A 181 -23.64 -1.67 -11.48
C LYS A 181 -22.35 -1.07 -10.90
N ASN A 182 -21.14 -1.33 -11.41
CA ASN A 182 -19.99 -0.53 -10.96
C ASN A 182 -18.98 -0.09 -12.03
N LEU A 183 -18.43 1.12 -11.81
CA LEU A 183 -17.37 1.80 -12.56
C LEU A 183 -16.12 0.93 -12.75
N LEU A 184 -15.83 0.07 -11.76
CA LEU A 184 -14.79 -0.97 -11.78
C LEU A 184 -14.86 -1.86 -13.03
N PHE A 185 -16.04 -2.35 -13.41
CA PHE A 185 -16.20 -3.20 -14.60
C PHE A 185 -15.80 -2.47 -15.89
N LYS A 186 -16.16 -1.18 -16.00
CA LYS A 186 -15.83 -0.36 -17.19
C LYS A 186 -14.31 -0.13 -17.30
N ILE A 187 -13.62 0.05 -16.18
CA ILE A 187 -12.17 0.32 -16.16
C ILE A 187 -11.36 -0.95 -16.37
N CYS A 188 -11.70 -2.07 -15.69
CA CYS A 188 -11.01 -3.33 -15.93
C CYS A 188 -11.18 -3.81 -17.37
N ARG A 189 -12.35 -3.57 -17.99
CA ARG A 189 -12.53 -3.81 -19.43
C ARG A 189 -11.62 -2.93 -20.30
N ASN A 190 -11.44 -1.66 -19.96
CA ASN A 190 -10.55 -0.78 -20.72
C ASN A 190 -9.06 -1.14 -20.55
N TYR A 191 -8.65 -1.68 -19.41
CA TYR A 191 -7.26 -2.12 -19.17
C TYR A 191 -6.95 -3.52 -19.73
N ILE A 192 -7.95 -4.41 -19.86
CA ILE A 192 -7.76 -5.78 -20.37
C ILE A 192 -7.88 -5.84 -21.91
N PHE A 193 -8.64 -4.94 -22.53
CA PHE A 193 -8.96 -5.00 -23.96
C PHE A 193 -8.41 -3.81 -24.79
N SER A 194 -7.42 -3.07 -24.26
CA SER A 194 -6.64 -2.05 -24.99
C SER A 194 -5.28 -2.60 -25.36
#